data_AF-A0A7L4ZJE7-F1
#
_entry.id   AF-A0A7L4ZJE7-F1
#
_cell.length_a   1.000
_cell.length_b   1.000
_cell.length_c   1.000
_cell.angle_alpha   90.00
_cell.angle_beta   90.00
_cell.angle_gamma   90.00
#
_symmetry.space_group_name_H-M   'P 1'
#
loop_
_entity.id
_entity.type
_entity.pdbx_description
1 polymer ?
#
loop_
_entity_poly.entity_id
_entity_poly.type
_entity_poly.pdbx_seq_one_letter_code
_entity_poly.pdbx_strand_id
1 'polypeptide(L)'
;MTRSKCSIYITILISILFTSCQNSDSKDRFQWEAAMCAPKYYPIGGAKVNFGNAGNSSLTNFDNGWGRSYGAVSSAEKYKKLPKEVFVSYASAVENLVYEGTVPLPYEKIKQLFGKYCKNKETARGKIMVGMAPGGWIRVWVYFFTEDGITGKIEILKYQLEGKEDLTMGEGFRDKTSDYWAKYRLYWKHFGIPLETWAENEKEYDIYFNFNEPNPNYHIGYQYTSRDGTFEFGGDIRRVTSQLPADLVIYWRNNANDSIGYDTHVLLPKNFTKRVRKKKTNSVELQLEIEKNNEYGVLYLITNGDKEKVLRFKSKMKSRNLAVGDSDFSEEVEYFME
;
A
#
# COMPACT_ATOMS: atom_id res chain seq x y z
N MET A 1 40.59 -61.32 30.12
CA MET A 1 39.28 -60.72 29.78
C MET A 1 39.02 -59.52 30.68
N THR A 2 39.42 -58.28 30.35
CA THR A 2 38.96 -57.04 31.07
C THR A 2 39.50 -55.71 30.50
N ARG A 3 39.86 -55.60 29.21
CA ARG A 3 40.26 -54.30 28.62
C ARG A 3 39.46 -53.82 27.41
N SER A 4 38.63 -54.68 26.81
CA SER A 4 37.85 -54.30 25.61
C SER A 4 36.52 -53.59 25.92
N LYS A 5 35.98 -53.75 27.14
CA LYS A 5 34.69 -53.13 27.50
C LYS A 5 34.79 -51.63 27.77
N CYS A 6 35.94 -51.08 28.17
CA CYS A 6 36.04 -49.65 28.51
C CYS A 6 36.09 -48.74 27.25
N SER A 7 36.70 -49.24 26.15
CA SER A 7 36.84 -48.48 24.90
C SER A 7 35.51 -48.33 24.15
N ILE A 8 34.63 -49.35 24.20
CA ILE A 8 33.33 -49.33 23.51
C ILE A 8 32.37 -48.32 24.16
N TYR A 9 32.41 -48.16 25.50
CA TYR A 9 31.54 -47.20 26.19
C TYR A 9 31.95 -45.74 25.95
N ILE A 10 33.24 -45.46 25.73
CA ILE A 10 33.74 -44.11 25.42
C ILE A 10 33.34 -43.68 24.00
N THR A 11 33.37 -44.59 23.02
CA THR A 11 32.96 -44.29 21.63
C THR A 11 31.44 -44.09 21.49
N ILE A 12 30.63 -44.79 22.30
CA ILE A 12 29.16 -44.61 22.34
C ILE A 12 28.77 -43.30 23.05
N LEU A 13 29.52 -42.86 24.07
CA LEU A 13 29.23 -41.62 24.78
C LEU A 13 29.52 -40.36 23.93
N ILE A 14 30.53 -40.40 23.05
CA ILE A 14 30.88 -39.29 22.14
C ILE A 14 29.86 -39.12 21.00
N SER A 15 29.21 -40.20 20.57
CA SER A 15 28.22 -40.16 19.48
C SER A 15 26.85 -39.64 19.92
N ILE A 16 26.54 -39.65 21.23
CA ILE A 16 25.30 -39.09 21.79
C ILE A 16 25.40 -37.57 22.01
N LEU A 17 26.61 -37.01 22.04
CA LEU A 17 26.82 -35.56 22.19
C LEU A 17 26.64 -34.77 20.88
N PHE A 18 26.69 -35.42 19.72
CA PHE A 18 26.49 -34.75 18.42
C PHE A 18 25.02 -34.64 17.99
N THR A 19 24.10 -35.41 18.59
CA THR A 19 22.66 -35.37 18.24
C THR A 19 21.85 -34.39 19.09
N SER A 20 22.45 -33.76 20.10
CA SER A 20 21.75 -32.86 21.04
C SER A 20 21.77 -31.38 20.62
N CYS A 21 22.53 -30.98 19.60
CA CYS A 21 22.63 -29.58 19.16
C CYS A 21 21.86 -29.20 17.89
N GLN A 22 21.05 -30.09 17.29
CA GLN A 22 20.34 -29.79 16.03
C GLN A 22 18.85 -29.41 16.18
N ASN A 23 18.27 -29.49 17.38
CA ASN A 23 16.80 -29.41 17.55
C ASN A 23 16.26 -28.11 18.18
N SER A 24 17.10 -27.17 18.62
CA SER A 24 16.62 -25.90 19.20
C SER A 24 16.37 -24.80 18.15
N ASP A 25 17.01 -24.86 16.99
CA ASP A 25 16.96 -23.78 15.99
C ASP A 25 15.68 -23.76 15.13
N SER A 26 14.93 -24.86 15.02
CA SER A 26 13.74 -24.93 14.15
C SER A 26 12.47 -24.30 14.78
N LYS A 27 12.39 -24.24 16.11
CA LYS A 27 11.20 -23.74 16.82
C LYS A 27 10.99 -22.23 16.68
N ASP A 28 12.07 -21.45 16.59
CA ASP A 28 12.03 -19.98 16.53
C ASP A 28 12.28 -19.40 15.12
N ARG A 29 12.23 -20.25 14.08
CA ARG A 29 12.33 -19.83 12.68
C ARG A 29 10.98 -19.90 11.99
N PHE A 30 10.72 -18.93 11.13
CA PHE A 30 9.49 -18.79 10.36
C PHE A 30 9.80 -18.47 8.91
N GLN A 31 8.90 -18.87 8.00
CA GLN A 31 8.96 -18.39 6.63
C GLN A 31 8.38 -16.98 6.58
N TRP A 32 9.19 -16.00 6.16
CA TRP A 32 8.69 -14.65 5.90
C TRP A 32 9.56 -13.86 4.92
N GLU A 33 8.98 -12.83 4.33
CA GLU A 33 9.64 -11.95 3.36
C GLU A 33 9.57 -10.47 3.78
N ALA A 34 10.62 -9.73 3.43
CA ALA A 34 10.66 -8.28 3.59
C ALA A 34 9.95 -7.61 2.41
N ALA A 35 9.09 -6.65 2.72
CA ALA A 35 8.41 -5.82 1.73
C ALA A 35 8.58 -4.34 2.09
N MET A 36 8.42 -3.49 1.09
CA MET A 36 8.36 -2.05 1.28
C MET A 36 7.21 -1.43 0.49
N CYS A 37 6.78 -0.23 0.88
CA CYS A 37 5.80 0.56 0.15
C CYS A 37 6.00 2.06 0.36
N ALA A 38 5.39 2.84 -0.52
CA ALA A 38 5.31 4.28 -0.42
C ALA A 38 3.90 4.76 -0.76
N PRO A 39 3.43 5.87 -0.15
CA PRO A 39 2.13 6.44 -0.45
C PRO A 39 2.00 6.80 -1.94
N LYS A 40 0.88 6.47 -2.55
CA LYS A 40 0.55 6.92 -3.90
C LYS A 40 0.53 8.45 -3.96
N TYR A 41 1.09 9.03 -5.02
CA TYR A 41 1.33 10.48 -5.17
C TYR A 41 2.44 11.08 -4.29
N TYR A 42 3.17 10.29 -3.50
CA TYR A 42 4.29 10.78 -2.72
C TYR A 42 5.51 9.87 -2.95
N PRO A 43 6.14 9.97 -4.14
CA PRO A 43 7.19 9.06 -4.53
C PRO A 43 8.42 9.21 -3.63
N ILE A 44 9.06 8.07 -3.38
CA ILE A 44 10.34 8.00 -2.69
C ILE A 44 11.41 7.42 -3.62
N GLY A 45 12.66 7.78 -3.37
CA GLY A 45 13.83 7.33 -4.12
C GLY A 45 14.83 6.58 -3.26
N GLY A 46 15.66 5.73 -3.89
CA GLY A 46 16.78 5.05 -3.23
C GLY A 46 16.39 4.18 -2.02
N ALA A 47 15.15 3.69 -1.97
CA ALA A 47 14.62 3.08 -0.76
C ALA A 47 15.31 1.74 -0.45
N LYS A 48 15.65 1.54 0.82
CA LYS A 48 16.28 0.33 1.34
C LYS A 48 15.70 -0.01 2.70
N VAL A 49 15.33 -1.28 2.86
CA VAL A 49 14.92 -1.87 4.15
C VAL A 49 15.75 -3.12 4.40
N ASN A 50 16.35 -3.21 5.59
CA ASN A 50 17.23 -4.32 5.94
C ASN A 50 16.98 -4.79 7.38
N PHE A 51 16.58 -6.05 7.52
CA PHE A 51 16.31 -6.73 8.78
C PHE A 51 17.49 -7.61 9.25
N GLY A 52 18.65 -7.50 8.60
CA GLY A 52 19.86 -8.30 8.85
C GLY A 52 19.87 -9.64 8.12
N ASN A 53 18.75 -10.39 8.14
CA ASN A 53 18.61 -11.69 7.49
C ASN A 53 17.61 -11.72 6.31
N ALA A 54 16.98 -10.58 6.04
CA ALA A 54 16.12 -10.32 4.90
C ALA A 54 16.12 -8.82 4.61
N GLY A 55 15.82 -8.44 3.38
CA GLY A 55 15.73 -7.04 3.00
C GLY A 55 14.97 -6.85 1.70
N ASN A 56 14.74 -5.60 1.36
CA ASN A 56 14.16 -5.19 0.09
C ASN A 56 14.80 -3.85 -0.27
N SER A 57 15.03 -3.60 -1.56
CA SER A 57 15.59 -2.32 -2.03
C SER A 57 15.07 -1.98 -3.41
N SER A 58 15.06 -0.69 -3.72
CA SER A 58 14.81 -0.18 -5.07
C SER A 58 15.79 0.93 -5.42
N LEU A 59 16.38 0.84 -6.61
CA LEU A 59 17.14 1.94 -7.21
C LEU A 59 16.24 2.92 -7.98
N THR A 60 15.01 2.51 -8.30
CA THR A 60 14.02 3.34 -8.99
C THR A 60 13.08 4.01 -8.00
N ASN A 61 12.58 5.18 -8.37
CA ASN A 61 11.57 5.88 -7.58
C ASN A 61 10.21 5.16 -7.67
N PHE A 62 9.44 5.17 -6.59
CA PHE A 62 8.12 4.55 -6.57
C PHE A 62 7.16 5.19 -5.57
N ASP A 63 5.87 5.02 -5.86
CA ASP A 63 4.71 5.49 -5.10
C ASP A 63 3.57 4.45 -5.20
N ASN A 64 3.90 3.18 -5.06
CA ASN A 64 3.05 2.07 -5.49
C ASN A 64 1.73 1.88 -4.70
N GLY A 65 1.53 2.66 -3.63
CA GLY A 65 0.35 2.63 -2.78
C GLY A 65 0.68 2.25 -1.34
N TRP A 66 0.13 2.99 -0.39
CA TRP A 66 0.33 2.77 1.03
C TRP A 66 -0.22 1.41 1.45
N GLY A 67 0.64 0.57 2.03
CA GLY A 67 0.30 -0.82 2.38
C GLY A 67 0.33 -1.82 1.21
N ARG A 68 0.89 -1.47 0.04
CA ARG A 68 1.06 -2.40 -1.09
C ARG A 68 2.53 -2.71 -1.31
N SER A 69 2.89 -3.94 -1.66
CA SER A 69 4.30 -4.32 -1.79
C SER A 69 4.94 -3.76 -3.07
N TYR A 70 6.19 -3.32 -2.98
CA TYR A 70 7.07 -2.96 -4.10
C TYR A 70 8.47 -3.57 -3.93
N GLY A 71 9.24 -3.56 -5.02
CA GLY A 71 10.68 -3.82 -5.01
C GLY A 71 11.08 -5.30 -5.05
N ALA A 72 12.38 -5.52 -5.16
CA ALA A 72 12.98 -6.85 -5.19
C ALA A 72 13.23 -7.35 -3.77
N VAL A 73 12.72 -8.54 -3.46
CA VAL A 73 12.93 -9.20 -2.17
C VAL A 73 14.31 -9.87 -2.17
N SER A 74 15.11 -9.57 -1.14
CA SER A 74 16.35 -10.29 -0.84
C SER A 74 16.21 -11.07 0.45
N SER A 75 16.57 -12.35 0.42
CA SER A 75 16.37 -13.28 1.52
C SER A 75 17.50 -14.28 1.57
N ALA A 76 18.19 -14.40 2.70
CA ALA A 76 19.28 -15.36 2.87
C ALA A 76 18.77 -16.82 2.90
N GLU A 77 17.68 -17.07 3.63
CA GLU A 77 17.10 -18.42 3.80
C GLU A 77 15.57 -18.40 3.77
N LYS A 78 14.92 -19.52 3.43
CA LYS A 78 13.45 -19.63 3.46
C LYS A 78 12.89 -19.45 4.88
N TYR A 79 13.42 -20.20 5.83
CA TYR A 79 13.06 -20.13 7.25
C TYR A 79 14.11 -19.35 7.99
N LYS A 80 13.74 -18.25 8.66
CA LYS A 80 14.70 -17.38 9.33
C LYS A 80 14.15 -16.83 10.65
N LYS A 81 15.05 -16.33 11.49
CA LYS A 81 14.70 -15.70 12.78
C LYS A 81 13.86 -14.45 12.54
N LEU A 82 12.93 -14.17 13.45
CA LEU A 82 12.15 -12.94 13.43
C LEU A 82 13.03 -11.73 13.76
N PRO A 83 12.80 -10.57 13.12
CA PRO A 83 13.65 -9.41 13.30
C PRO A 83 13.35 -8.69 14.61
N LYS A 84 14.40 -8.09 15.20
CA LYS A 84 14.31 -7.22 16.39
C LYS A 84 14.36 -5.74 16.04
N GLU A 85 14.83 -5.42 14.85
CA GLU A 85 15.01 -4.06 14.33
C GLU A 85 14.98 -4.09 12.80
N VAL A 86 14.87 -2.91 12.21
CA VAL A 86 14.98 -2.72 10.76
C VAL A 86 15.76 -1.45 10.48
N PHE A 87 16.78 -1.53 9.63
CA PHE A 87 17.40 -0.37 9.02
C PHE A 87 16.55 0.11 7.85
N VAL A 88 16.27 1.41 7.80
CA VAL A 88 15.47 2.07 6.76
C VAL A 88 16.27 3.26 6.22
N SER A 89 16.29 3.43 4.90
CA SER A 89 16.85 4.60 4.21
C SER A 89 16.01 4.92 2.97
N TYR A 90 15.61 6.18 2.77
CA TYR A 90 14.93 6.64 1.56
C TYR A 90 15.00 8.16 1.40
N ALA A 91 14.86 8.64 0.16
CA ALA A 91 14.67 10.05 -0.17
C ALA A 91 13.18 10.35 -0.39
N SER A 92 12.65 11.39 0.25
CA SER A 92 11.30 11.91 0.02
C SER A 92 11.30 12.93 -1.12
N ALA A 93 10.52 12.69 -2.17
CA ALA A 93 10.39 13.68 -3.23
C ALA A 93 9.74 14.97 -2.73
N VAL A 94 8.80 14.87 -1.77
CA VAL A 94 8.02 16.02 -1.32
C VAL A 94 8.89 17.10 -0.67
N GLU A 95 9.81 16.68 0.18
CA GLU A 95 10.61 17.58 1.02
C GLU A 95 12.07 17.70 0.53
N ASN A 96 12.48 16.87 -0.43
CA ASN A 96 13.89 16.71 -0.83
C ASN A 96 14.82 16.34 0.34
N LEU A 97 14.30 15.61 1.31
CA LEU A 97 15.04 15.13 2.47
C LEU A 97 15.32 13.63 2.35
N VAL A 98 16.45 13.22 2.91
CA VAL A 98 16.79 11.82 3.13
C VAL A 98 16.49 11.46 4.58
N TYR A 99 15.84 10.33 4.76
CA TYR A 99 15.51 9.75 6.06
C TYR A 99 16.25 8.44 6.19
N GLU A 100 17.04 8.30 7.24
CA GLU A 100 17.84 7.10 7.48
C GLU A 100 17.96 6.79 8.96
N GLY A 101 17.80 5.51 9.32
CA GLY A 101 18.05 5.05 10.68
C GLY A 101 17.66 3.60 10.92
N THR A 102 18.09 3.09 12.07
CA THR A 102 17.67 1.78 12.58
C THR A 102 16.51 1.96 13.54
N VAL A 103 15.42 1.25 13.27
CA VAL A 103 14.17 1.34 14.01
C VAL A 103 13.97 0.05 14.82
N PRO A 104 13.82 0.12 16.16
CA PRO A 104 13.55 -1.05 16.97
C PRO A 104 12.13 -1.58 16.71
N LEU A 105 12.00 -2.90 16.59
CA LEU A 105 10.73 -3.58 16.36
C LEU A 105 10.19 -4.21 17.66
N PRO A 106 8.87 -4.27 17.85
CA PRO A 106 8.27 -4.91 19.02
C PRO A 106 8.33 -6.44 18.90
N TYR A 107 9.50 -7.00 19.20
CA TYR A 107 9.83 -8.41 18.97
C TYR A 107 8.80 -9.38 19.55
N GLU A 108 8.34 -9.17 20.79
CA GLU A 108 7.36 -10.05 21.44
C GLU A 108 6.00 -10.05 20.71
N LYS A 109 5.55 -8.89 20.25
CA LYS A 109 4.32 -8.78 19.44
C LYS A 109 4.47 -9.54 18.13
N ILE A 110 5.61 -9.40 17.45
CA ILE A 110 5.89 -10.13 16.21
C ILE A 110 5.89 -11.63 16.48
N LYS A 111 6.61 -12.08 17.51
CA LYS A 111 6.69 -13.49 17.90
C LYS A 111 5.32 -14.08 18.20
N GLN A 112 4.48 -13.36 18.95
CA GLN A 112 3.10 -13.77 19.25
C GLN A 112 2.25 -13.91 17.98
N LEU A 113 2.32 -12.95 17.06
CA LEU A 113 1.58 -12.99 15.80
C LEU A 113 2.01 -14.17 14.93
N PHE A 114 3.32 -14.39 14.77
CA PHE A 114 3.84 -15.54 14.02
C PHE A 114 3.48 -16.87 14.68
N GLY A 115 3.52 -16.98 16.01
CA GLY A 115 3.05 -18.18 16.71
C GLY A 115 1.55 -18.44 16.53
N LYS A 116 0.74 -17.38 16.40
CA LYS A 116 -0.71 -17.48 16.18
C LYS A 116 -1.05 -17.89 14.75
N TYR A 117 -0.46 -17.24 13.75
CA TYR A 117 -0.86 -17.37 12.33
C TYR A 117 0.00 -18.35 11.54
N CYS A 118 1.24 -18.63 11.96
CA CYS A 118 2.12 -19.59 11.30
C CYS A 118 2.27 -20.90 12.10
N LYS A 119 1.13 -21.48 12.52
CA LYS A 119 1.10 -22.78 13.23
C LYS A 119 1.63 -23.91 12.35
N ASN A 120 1.12 -24.01 11.11
CA ASN A 120 1.68 -24.88 10.10
C ASN A 120 2.79 -24.13 9.34
N LYS A 121 4.04 -24.37 9.71
CA LYS A 121 5.19 -23.65 9.14
C LYS A 121 5.46 -24.00 7.67
N GLU A 122 4.92 -25.11 7.16
CA GLU A 122 5.15 -25.54 5.78
C GLU A 122 4.29 -24.77 4.78
N THR A 123 3.07 -24.41 5.18
CA THR A 123 2.07 -23.75 4.34
C THR A 123 1.88 -22.27 4.71
N ALA A 124 2.14 -21.90 5.96
CA ALA A 124 1.98 -20.53 6.42
C ALA A 124 3.27 -19.72 6.31
N ARG A 125 3.14 -18.49 5.82
CA ARG A 125 4.24 -17.52 5.75
C ARG A 125 3.82 -16.10 6.10
N GLY A 126 4.75 -15.33 6.63
CA GLY A 126 4.57 -13.91 6.90
C GLY A 126 5.14 -13.00 5.80
N LYS A 127 4.68 -11.77 5.74
CA LYS A 127 5.32 -10.67 5.02
C LYS A 127 5.38 -9.48 5.96
N ILE A 128 6.59 -8.99 6.24
CA ILE A 128 6.82 -7.81 7.07
C ILE A 128 7.08 -6.65 6.13
N MET A 129 6.15 -5.70 6.10
CA MET A 129 6.17 -4.57 5.17
C MET A 129 6.50 -3.28 5.89
N VAL A 130 7.46 -2.53 5.36
CA VAL A 130 7.83 -1.19 5.85
C VAL A 130 7.27 -0.14 4.89
N GLY A 131 6.35 0.69 5.37
CA GLY A 131 5.91 1.90 4.68
C GLY A 131 6.80 3.08 5.04
N MET A 132 7.23 3.82 4.02
CA MET A 132 8.01 5.05 4.14
C MET A 132 7.22 6.20 3.52
N ALA A 133 6.89 7.21 4.32
CA ALA A 133 6.07 8.36 3.91
C ALA A 133 6.76 9.70 4.23
N PRO A 134 6.38 10.80 3.56
CA PRO A 134 6.90 12.14 3.86
C PRO A 134 6.84 12.49 5.35
N GLY A 135 7.72 13.40 5.79
CA GLY A 135 7.89 13.76 7.19
C GLY A 135 8.63 12.71 8.04
N GLY A 136 9.26 11.72 7.39
CA GLY A 136 10.03 10.68 8.09
C GLY A 136 9.19 9.56 8.66
N TRP A 137 7.89 9.48 8.33
CA TRP A 137 6.98 8.51 8.91
C TRP A 137 7.25 7.09 8.41
N ILE A 138 7.53 6.21 9.36
CA ILE A 138 7.69 4.77 9.16
C ILE A 138 6.52 4.03 9.78
N ARG A 139 5.89 3.16 8.98
CA ARG A 139 4.91 2.20 9.46
C ARG A 139 5.39 0.80 9.17
N VAL A 140 5.18 -0.13 10.08
CA VAL A 140 5.48 -1.54 9.84
C VAL A 140 4.23 -2.37 10.02
N TRP A 141 3.88 -3.13 8.99
CA TRP A 141 2.75 -4.05 9.00
C TRP A 141 3.21 -5.49 8.80
N VAL A 142 2.39 -6.42 9.25
CA VAL A 142 2.55 -7.84 8.96
C VAL A 142 1.29 -8.38 8.28
N TYR A 143 1.51 -9.17 7.24
CA TYR A 143 0.49 -9.95 6.55
C TYR A 143 0.85 -11.43 6.69
N PHE A 144 -0.14 -12.28 6.90
CA PHE A 144 0.05 -13.72 6.93
C PHE A 144 -0.70 -14.36 5.77
N PHE A 145 -0.05 -15.30 5.11
CA PHE A 145 -0.61 -16.16 4.08
C PHE A 145 -0.71 -17.54 4.72
N THR A 146 -1.94 -18.02 4.88
CA THR A 146 -2.27 -19.28 5.56
C THR A 146 -3.21 -20.10 4.70
N GLU A 147 -3.48 -21.35 5.10
CA GLU A 147 -4.49 -22.19 4.44
C GLU A 147 -5.88 -21.56 4.46
N ASP A 148 -6.21 -20.79 5.52
CA ASP A 148 -7.47 -20.06 5.67
C ASP A 148 -7.53 -18.75 4.85
N GLY A 149 -6.47 -18.44 4.08
CA GLY A 149 -6.35 -17.24 3.27
C GLY A 149 -5.33 -16.23 3.80
N ILE A 150 -5.49 -14.97 3.35
CA ILE A 150 -4.59 -13.86 3.68
C ILE A 150 -5.20 -13.02 4.78
N THR A 151 -4.45 -12.71 5.83
CA THR A 151 -4.91 -11.79 6.88
C THR A 151 -4.99 -10.36 6.35
N GLY A 152 -5.85 -9.55 6.97
CA GLY A 152 -5.77 -8.10 6.83
C GLY A 152 -4.41 -7.54 7.27
N LYS A 153 -4.17 -6.26 6.96
CA LYS A 153 -2.98 -5.50 7.35
C LYS A 153 -2.93 -5.34 8.87
N ILE A 154 -1.96 -5.96 9.55
CA ILE A 154 -1.77 -5.81 11.01
C ILE A 154 -0.63 -4.83 11.27
N GLU A 155 -0.93 -3.65 11.79
CA GLU A 155 0.12 -2.69 12.18
C GLU A 155 0.84 -3.14 13.46
N ILE A 156 2.17 -3.21 13.37
CA ILE A 156 3.03 -3.57 14.49
C ILE A 156 3.81 -2.37 15.02
N LEU A 157 4.15 -1.38 14.19
CA LEU A 157 4.95 -0.23 14.60
C LEU A 157 4.57 1.05 13.85
N LYS A 158 4.62 2.18 14.57
CA LYS A 158 4.73 3.54 14.05
C LYS A 158 6.02 4.17 14.59
N TYR A 159 6.79 4.81 13.73
CA TYR A 159 8.02 5.52 14.08
C TYR A 159 8.22 6.75 13.19
N GLN A 160 8.99 7.73 13.63
CA GLN A 160 9.35 8.90 12.82
C GLN A 160 10.87 9.07 12.83
N LEU A 161 11.46 9.12 11.63
CA LEU A 161 12.87 9.42 11.42
C LEU A 161 13.07 10.93 11.26
N GLU A 162 14.23 11.42 11.66
CA GLU A 162 14.63 12.80 11.38
C GLU A 162 15.16 12.91 9.95
N GLY A 163 14.69 13.94 9.24
CA GLY A 163 15.12 14.22 7.88
C GLY A 163 16.42 15.00 7.85
N LYS A 164 17.25 14.71 6.86
CA LYS A 164 18.50 15.42 6.59
C LYS A 164 18.54 15.85 5.15
N GLU A 165 19.10 17.01 4.89
CA GLU A 165 19.40 17.43 3.53
C GLU A 165 20.47 16.52 2.94
N ASP A 166 20.28 16.13 1.68
CA ASP A 166 21.30 15.47 0.88
C ASP A 166 21.56 16.30 -0.38
N LEU A 167 22.68 17.01 -0.35
CA LEU A 167 23.10 17.86 -1.46
C LEU A 167 23.52 17.05 -2.70
N THR A 168 23.78 15.75 -2.55
CA THR A 168 24.17 14.86 -3.65
C THR A 168 22.98 14.23 -4.37
N MET A 169 21.76 14.45 -3.86
CA MET A 169 20.52 14.00 -4.49
C MET A 169 20.39 14.55 -5.91
N GLY A 170 20.13 13.65 -6.87
CA GLY A 170 20.11 13.98 -8.29
C GLY A 170 19.11 15.08 -8.65
N GLU A 171 19.53 15.98 -9.53
CA GLU A 171 18.74 17.17 -9.92
C GLU A 171 17.35 16.81 -10.42
N GLY A 172 17.18 15.74 -11.22
CA GLY A 172 15.86 15.31 -11.72
C GLY A 172 14.87 14.82 -10.65
N PHE A 173 15.34 14.50 -9.44
CA PHE A 173 14.48 14.19 -8.29
C PHE A 173 14.17 15.46 -7.46
N ARG A 174 15.14 16.37 -7.37
CA ARG A 174 15.00 17.64 -6.65
C ARG A 174 14.14 18.64 -7.42
N ASP A 175 14.47 18.84 -8.69
CA ASP A 175 13.73 19.65 -9.64
C ASP A 175 12.52 18.86 -10.15
N LYS A 176 11.35 19.45 -9.93
CA LYS A 176 10.06 18.88 -10.25
C LYS A 176 9.39 19.62 -11.38
N THR A 177 10.13 20.25 -12.28
CA THR A 177 9.56 21.00 -13.42
C THR A 177 9.14 20.09 -14.57
N SER A 178 9.80 18.95 -14.77
CA SER A 178 9.53 18.03 -15.89
C SER A 178 8.11 17.46 -15.91
N ASP A 179 7.70 16.93 -17.07
CA ASP A 179 6.36 16.37 -17.29
C ASP A 179 6.09 15.14 -16.43
N TYR A 180 7.13 14.35 -16.09
CA TYR A 180 7.02 13.24 -15.13
C TYR A 180 6.38 13.69 -13.80
N TRP A 181 6.71 14.91 -13.37
CA TRP A 181 6.26 15.46 -12.10
C TRP A 181 4.87 16.12 -12.18
N ALA A 182 4.30 16.33 -13.37
CA ALA A 182 3.10 17.14 -13.56
C ALA A 182 1.89 16.62 -12.76
N LYS A 183 1.65 15.30 -12.79
CA LYS A 183 0.57 14.66 -12.03
C LYS A 183 0.69 14.85 -10.52
N TYR A 184 1.91 14.77 -9.99
CA TYR A 184 2.18 14.96 -8.57
C TYR A 184 1.98 16.41 -8.16
N ARG A 185 2.52 17.36 -8.96
CA ARG A 185 2.32 18.80 -8.73
C ARG A 185 0.84 19.17 -8.72
N LEU A 186 0.05 18.62 -9.64
CA LEU A 186 -1.40 18.85 -9.68
C LEU A 186 -2.08 18.34 -8.41
N TYR A 187 -1.81 17.10 -8.01
CA TYR A 187 -2.36 16.51 -6.80
C TYR A 187 -1.99 17.32 -5.54
N TRP A 188 -0.71 17.68 -5.38
CA TRP A 188 -0.24 18.46 -4.23
C TRP A 188 -0.77 19.90 -4.23
N LYS A 189 -0.90 20.56 -5.39
CA LYS A 189 -1.53 21.87 -5.49
C LYS A 189 -3.00 21.81 -5.07
N HIS A 190 -3.68 20.71 -5.38
CA HIS A 190 -5.07 20.52 -5.01
C HIS A 190 -5.23 20.23 -3.52
N PHE A 191 -4.55 19.23 -2.97
CA PHE A 191 -4.77 18.78 -1.59
C PHE A 191 -3.81 19.36 -0.56
N GLY A 192 -2.63 19.81 -0.96
CA GLY A 192 -1.49 20.00 -0.06
C GLY A 192 -0.84 18.66 0.30
N ILE A 193 0.09 18.70 1.25
CA ILE A 193 0.78 17.51 1.78
C ILE A 193 0.22 17.19 3.17
N PRO A 194 -0.44 16.04 3.38
CA PRO A 194 -1.08 15.70 4.65
C PRO A 194 -0.10 14.96 5.59
N LEU A 195 0.94 15.66 6.07
CA LEU A 195 1.96 15.07 6.94
C LEU A 195 1.37 14.41 8.20
N GLU A 196 0.29 14.98 8.73
CA GLU A 196 -0.44 14.52 9.91
C GLU A 196 -1.17 13.18 9.68
N THR A 197 -1.56 12.90 8.43
CA THR A 197 -2.32 11.70 8.12
C THR A 197 -1.50 10.43 8.36
N TRP A 198 -0.21 10.44 8.03
CA TRP A 198 0.69 9.33 8.32
C TRP A 198 1.07 9.24 9.80
N ALA A 199 0.84 10.30 10.59
CA ALA A 199 1.03 10.32 12.03
C ALA A 199 -0.17 9.70 12.79
N GLU A 200 -1.39 10.02 12.36
CA GLU A 200 -2.62 9.76 13.14
C GLU A 200 -3.49 8.62 12.59
N ASN A 201 -3.22 8.16 11.36
CA ASN A 201 -4.11 7.32 10.54
C ASN A 201 -5.43 8.04 10.20
N GLU A 202 -5.89 7.89 8.97
CA GLU A 202 -7.18 8.42 8.55
C GLU A 202 -8.33 7.48 8.95
N LYS A 203 -9.47 8.08 9.30
CA LYS A 203 -10.71 7.34 9.57
C LYS A 203 -11.12 6.52 8.34
N GLU A 204 -11.43 5.25 8.58
CA GLU A 204 -12.01 4.34 7.59
C GLU A 204 -13.54 4.40 7.58
N TYR A 205 -14.10 4.09 6.42
CA TYR A 205 -15.52 4.04 6.13
C TYR A 205 -15.83 2.77 5.36
N ASP A 206 -17.06 2.27 5.50
CA ASP A 206 -17.62 1.27 4.60
C ASP A 206 -18.10 1.98 3.33
N ILE A 207 -17.27 1.94 2.30
CA ILE A 207 -17.48 2.63 1.04
C ILE A 207 -18.10 1.65 0.04
N TYR A 208 -19.25 2.01 -0.51
CA TYR A 208 -19.93 1.29 -1.57
C TYR A 208 -19.80 2.05 -2.89
N PHE A 209 -19.08 1.46 -3.85
CA PHE A 209 -18.96 2.02 -5.20
C PHE A 209 -20.07 1.47 -6.10
N ASN A 210 -21.18 2.20 -6.19
CA ASN A 210 -22.32 1.86 -7.04
C ASN A 210 -22.19 2.51 -8.42
N PHE A 211 -21.19 2.07 -9.20
CA PHE A 211 -20.95 2.65 -10.52
C PHE A 211 -21.75 1.96 -11.63
N ASN A 212 -22.21 0.73 -11.42
CA ASN A 212 -22.97 -0.02 -12.42
C ASN A 212 -24.44 0.43 -12.52
N GLU A 213 -25.02 0.98 -11.46
CA GLU A 213 -26.35 1.59 -11.49
C GLU A 213 -26.23 3.12 -11.44
N PRO A 214 -26.80 3.89 -12.40
CA PRO A 214 -27.79 3.50 -13.41
C PRO A 214 -27.18 3.21 -14.80
N ASN A 215 -26.00 2.59 -14.89
CA ASN A 215 -25.23 2.42 -16.13
C ASN A 215 -25.23 0.97 -16.68
N PRO A 216 -26.38 0.30 -16.91
CA PRO A 216 -26.42 -1.14 -17.26
C PRO A 216 -25.78 -1.46 -18.61
N ASN A 217 -25.63 -0.47 -19.49
CA ASN A 217 -25.06 -0.61 -20.81
C ASN A 217 -23.54 -0.40 -20.85
N TYR A 218 -22.90 -0.28 -19.69
CA TYR A 218 -21.47 -0.04 -19.60
C TYR A 218 -20.77 -1.13 -18.80
N HIS A 219 -19.56 -1.46 -19.23
CA HIS A 219 -18.58 -2.11 -18.38
C HIS A 219 -17.74 -1.02 -17.71
N ILE A 220 -17.70 -1.02 -16.37
CA ILE A 220 -17.06 0.04 -15.59
C ILE A 220 -15.99 -0.54 -14.68
N GLY A 221 -14.82 0.06 -14.70
CA GLY A 221 -13.71 -0.23 -13.80
C GLY A 221 -13.26 1.04 -13.09
N TYR A 222 -12.68 0.89 -11.90
CA TYR A 222 -12.15 2.04 -11.19
C TYR A 222 -10.93 1.68 -10.33
N GLN A 223 -10.17 2.71 -9.99
CA GLN A 223 -9.13 2.68 -8.98
C GLN A 223 -9.34 3.89 -8.10
N TYR A 224 -8.96 3.83 -6.83
CA TYR A 224 -8.96 5.04 -6.02
C TYR A 224 -7.74 5.15 -5.14
N THR A 225 -7.40 6.39 -4.86
CA THR A 225 -6.32 6.77 -3.96
C THR A 225 -6.89 7.68 -2.87
N SER A 226 -6.70 7.34 -1.60
CA SER A 226 -7.00 8.20 -0.45
C SER A 226 -5.96 9.32 -0.28
N ARG A 227 -6.17 10.21 0.68
CA ARG A 227 -5.22 11.32 0.95
C ARG A 227 -3.88 10.85 1.50
N ASP A 228 -3.87 9.77 2.27
CA ASP A 228 -2.66 9.11 2.79
C ASP A 228 -1.91 8.30 1.73
N GLY A 229 -2.42 8.25 0.50
CA GLY A 229 -1.85 7.47 -0.59
C GLY A 229 -2.14 5.96 -0.50
N THR A 230 -3.07 5.51 0.35
CA THR A 230 -3.65 4.17 0.26
C THR A 230 -4.32 4.03 -1.10
N PHE A 231 -4.05 2.92 -1.77
CA PHE A 231 -4.44 2.70 -3.16
C PHE A 231 -5.19 1.38 -3.28
N GLU A 232 -6.34 1.43 -3.93
CA GLU A 232 -7.22 0.27 -4.10
C GLU A 232 -7.66 0.11 -5.55
N PHE A 233 -7.82 -1.15 -5.96
CA PHE A 233 -8.39 -1.51 -7.26
C PHE A 233 -9.83 -1.98 -7.10
N GLY A 234 -10.73 -1.38 -7.87
CA GLY A 234 -12.13 -1.71 -7.95
C GLY A 234 -12.50 -2.40 -9.27
N GLY A 235 -13.26 -3.50 -9.18
CA GLY A 235 -13.97 -4.11 -10.30
C GLY A 235 -15.48 -4.07 -10.07
N ASP A 236 -16.21 -5.03 -10.63
CA ASP A 236 -17.67 -5.18 -10.47
C ASP A 236 -18.05 -5.16 -8.98
N ILE A 237 -18.69 -4.05 -8.58
CA ILE A 237 -19.36 -3.78 -7.30
C ILE A 237 -18.56 -4.20 -6.06
N ARG A 238 -17.84 -3.25 -5.45
CA ARG A 238 -17.13 -3.51 -4.18
C ARG A 238 -17.58 -2.57 -3.08
N ARG A 239 -17.99 -3.20 -1.97
CA ARG A 239 -17.88 -2.59 -0.64
C ARG A 239 -16.43 -2.75 -0.18
N VAL A 240 -15.83 -1.69 0.31
CA VAL A 240 -14.50 -1.70 0.92
C VAL A 240 -14.53 -0.93 2.23
N THR A 241 -13.88 -1.45 3.26
CA THR A 241 -13.64 -0.69 4.49
C THR A 241 -12.27 -0.04 4.36
N SER A 242 -12.23 1.28 4.15
CA SER A 242 -10.98 2.03 3.90
C SER A 242 -11.18 3.54 4.02
N GLN A 243 -10.10 4.32 3.87
CA GLN A 243 -10.11 5.78 3.81
C GLN A 243 -10.87 6.30 2.58
N LEU A 244 -11.47 7.48 2.70
CA LEU A 244 -12.23 8.11 1.60
C LEU A 244 -11.32 8.45 0.41
N PRO A 245 -11.83 8.34 -0.83
CA PRO A 245 -11.06 8.68 -2.02
C PRO A 245 -10.75 10.18 -2.07
N ALA A 246 -9.53 10.48 -2.49
CA ALA A 246 -9.05 11.79 -2.89
C ALA A 246 -8.90 11.87 -4.42
N ASP A 247 -8.51 10.77 -5.05
CA ASP A 247 -8.47 10.60 -6.50
C ASP A 247 -9.22 9.33 -6.90
N LEU A 248 -9.94 9.39 -8.01
CA LEU A 248 -10.59 8.25 -8.66
C LEU A 248 -10.09 8.15 -10.10
N VAL A 249 -9.57 6.99 -10.47
CA VAL A 249 -9.44 6.57 -11.87
C VAL A 249 -10.74 5.90 -12.23
N ILE A 250 -11.46 6.42 -13.22
CA ILE A 250 -12.73 5.84 -13.66
C ILE A 250 -12.64 5.54 -15.15
N TYR A 251 -12.98 4.31 -15.49
CA TYR A 251 -12.99 3.83 -16.86
C TYR A 251 -14.34 3.21 -17.20
N TRP A 252 -14.85 3.47 -18.41
CA TRP A 252 -16.02 2.78 -18.93
C TRP A 252 -15.95 2.48 -20.43
N ARG A 253 -16.65 1.42 -20.84
CA ARG A 253 -16.92 1.08 -22.25
C ARG A 253 -18.39 0.76 -22.44
N ASN A 254 -18.94 1.17 -23.57
CA ASN A 254 -20.31 0.83 -23.92
C ASN A 254 -20.35 -0.63 -24.41
N ASN A 255 -21.23 -1.44 -23.84
CA ASN A 255 -21.38 -2.86 -24.16
C ASN A 255 -21.76 -3.10 -25.63
N ALA A 256 -22.44 -2.14 -26.27
CA ALA A 256 -22.80 -2.22 -27.69
C ALA A 256 -21.62 -1.90 -28.64
N ASN A 257 -20.56 -1.23 -28.14
CA ASN A 257 -19.38 -0.89 -28.93
C ASN A 257 -18.10 -0.91 -28.07
N ASP A 258 -17.47 -2.08 -27.99
CA ASP A 258 -16.24 -2.30 -27.22
C ASP A 258 -14.96 -1.78 -27.93
N SER A 259 -15.09 -1.07 -29.06
CA SER A 259 -13.93 -0.48 -29.75
C SER A 259 -13.45 0.83 -29.13
N ILE A 260 -14.32 1.53 -28.39
CA ILE A 260 -14.06 2.84 -27.79
C ILE A 260 -14.30 2.76 -26.28
N GLY A 261 -13.31 3.20 -25.50
CA GLY A 261 -13.44 3.39 -24.06
C GLY A 261 -13.14 4.81 -23.63
N TYR A 262 -13.47 5.09 -22.38
CA TYR A 262 -13.22 6.36 -21.72
C TYR A 262 -12.48 6.07 -20.43
N ASP A 263 -11.47 6.89 -20.12
CA ASP A 263 -10.68 6.77 -18.90
C ASP A 263 -10.17 8.15 -18.47
N THR A 264 -10.21 8.45 -17.17
CA THR A 264 -9.60 9.65 -16.62
C THR A 264 -9.37 9.54 -15.12
N HIS A 265 -8.42 10.32 -14.62
CA HIS A 265 -8.31 10.62 -13.20
C HIS A 265 -9.20 11.82 -12.83
N VAL A 266 -9.91 11.73 -11.72
CA VAL A 266 -10.71 12.82 -11.17
C VAL A 266 -10.40 13.02 -9.69
N LEU A 267 -9.89 14.22 -9.37
CA LEU A 267 -9.67 14.63 -7.99
C LEU A 267 -11.00 15.02 -7.35
N LEU A 268 -11.29 14.47 -6.17
CA LEU A 268 -12.46 14.83 -5.37
C LEU A 268 -12.32 16.28 -4.85
N PRO A 269 -13.43 16.94 -4.49
CA PRO A 269 -13.39 18.26 -3.86
C PRO A 269 -12.49 18.28 -2.62
N LYS A 270 -11.74 19.37 -2.40
CA LYS A 270 -10.81 19.50 -1.26
C LYS A 270 -11.50 19.29 0.10
N ASN A 271 -12.76 19.67 0.20
CA ASN A 271 -13.60 19.59 1.39
C ASN A 271 -14.39 18.26 1.50
N PHE A 272 -14.25 17.32 0.56
CA PHE A 272 -15.07 16.10 0.48
C PHE A 272 -15.08 15.31 1.79
N THR A 273 -13.90 15.01 2.34
CA THR A 273 -13.73 14.33 3.64
C THR A 273 -14.43 15.08 4.78
N LYS A 274 -14.33 16.42 4.81
CA LYS A 274 -14.96 17.26 5.84
C LYS A 274 -16.49 17.18 5.73
N ARG A 275 -17.02 17.15 4.51
CA ARG A 275 -18.46 17.06 4.25
C ARG A 275 -19.02 15.69 4.66
N VAL A 276 -18.35 14.60 4.32
CA VAL A 276 -18.72 13.25 4.77
C VAL A 276 -18.66 13.13 6.29
N ARG A 277 -17.62 13.67 6.95
CA ARG A 277 -17.53 13.67 8.43
C ARG A 277 -18.74 14.35 9.08
N LYS A 278 -19.25 15.44 8.51
CA LYS A 278 -20.44 16.15 9.02
C LYS A 278 -21.73 15.32 8.96
N LYS A 279 -21.81 14.33 8.06
CA LYS A 279 -22.95 13.40 7.96
C LYS A 279 -23.02 12.40 9.11
N LYS A 280 -21.98 12.32 9.95
CA LYS A 280 -21.89 11.43 11.12
C LYS A 280 -22.21 9.96 10.80
N THR A 281 -21.82 9.52 9.60
CA THR A 281 -21.98 8.14 9.14
C THR A 281 -20.63 7.41 9.11
N ASN A 282 -20.69 6.09 9.14
CA ASN A 282 -19.55 5.21 8.85
C ASN A 282 -19.67 4.56 7.46
N SER A 283 -20.82 4.68 6.80
CA SER A 283 -21.06 4.12 5.47
C SER A 283 -21.35 5.21 4.45
N VAL A 284 -20.74 5.07 3.28
CA VAL A 284 -20.82 6.03 2.18
C VAL A 284 -21.05 5.27 0.89
N GLU A 285 -21.98 5.74 0.06
CA GLU A 285 -22.12 5.26 -1.31
C GLU A 285 -21.66 6.33 -2.31
N LEU A 286 -20.88 5.91 -3.30
CA LEU A 286 -20.50 6.72 -4.44
C LEU A 286 -21.17 6.14 -5.67
N GLN A 287 -22.00 6.95 -6.32
CA GLN A 287 -22.72 6.58 -7.53
C GLN A 287 -22.23 7.38 -8.72
N LEU A 288 -22.05 6.72 -9.86
CA LEU A 288 -21.64 7.34 -11.11
C LEU A 288 -22.84 7.36 -12.07
N GLU A 289 -23.08 8.48 -12.74
CA GLU A 289 -24.01 8.58 -13.86
C GLU A 289 -23.23 8.99 -15.11
N ILE A 290 -23.27 8.16 -16.16
CA ILE A 290 -22.63 8.47 -17.45
C ILE A 290 -23.64 9.20 -18.33
N GLU A 291 -23.25 10.37 -18.84
CA GLU A 291 -24.11 11.16 -19.71
C GLU A 291 -24.30 10.52 -21.09
N LYS A 292 -25.38 10.91 -21.78
CA LYS A 292 -25.76 10.32 -23.08
C LYS A 292 -24.71 10.46 -24.19
N ASN A 293 -23.80 11.43 -24.07
CA ASN A 293 -22.70 11.61 -25.01
C ASN A 293 -21.50 10.69 -24.71
N ASN A 294 -21.55 9.89 -23.65
CA ASN A 294 -20.52 8.96 -23.16
C ASN A 294 -19.22 9.62 -22.69
N GLU A 295 -19.05 10.92 -22.90
CA GLU A 295 -17.83 11.65 -22.56
C GLU A 295 -17.82 12.17 -21.13
N TYR A 296 -18.99 12.40 -20.54
CA TYR A 296 -19.08 13.01 -19.22
C TYR A 296 -19.63 12.03 -18.18
N GLY A 297 -19.09 12.13 -16.97
CA GLY A 297 -19.58 11.45 -15.79
C GLY A 297 -20.00 12.45 -14.72
N VAL A 298 -21.04 12.11 -13.97
CA VAL A 298 -21.46 12.83 -12.76
C VAL A 298 -21.31 11.90 -11.58
N LEU A 299 -20.52 12.31 -10.58
CA LEU A 299 -20.33 11.57 -9.34
C LEU A 299 -21.27 12.10 -8.27
N TYR A 300 -21.97 11.20 -7.60
CA TYR A 300 -22.86 11.49 -6.48
C TYR A 300 -22.37 10.84 -5.20
N LEU A 301 -22.60 11.51 -4.08
CA LEU A 301 -22.45 11.02 -2.72
C LEU A 301 -23.83 10.65 -2.20
N ILE A 302 -24.00 9.42 -1.74
CA ILE A 302 -25.21 8.96 -1.07
C ILE A 302 -24.86 8.64 0.38
N THR A 303 -25.50 9.34 1.32
CA THR A 303 -25.33 9.12 2.76
C THR A 303 -26.66 9.31 3.46
N ASN A 304 -27.05 8.40 4.35
CA ASN A 304 -28.31 8.48 5.12
C ASN A 304 -29.56 8.66 4.23
N GLY A 305 -29.55 8.18 2.99
CA GLY A 305 -30.63 8.36 2.01
C GLY A 305 -30.58 9.67 1.20
N ASP A 306 -29.74 10.63 1.59
CA ASP A 306 -29.52 11.86 0.82
C ASP A 306 -28.58 11.59 -0.36
N LYS A 307 -28.99 11.96 -1.58
CA LYS A 307 -28.15 11.95 -2.79
C LYS A 307 -27.69 13.38 -3.12
N GLU A 308 -26.38 13.61 -3.08
CA GLU A 308 -25.76 14.91 -3.37
C GLU A 308 -24.81 14.81 -4.56
N LYS A 309 -24.89 15.77 -5.49
CA LYS A 309 -23.92 15.86 -6.58
C LYS A 309 -22.56 16.31 -6.03
N VAL A 310 -21.50 15.58 -6.34
CA VAL A 310 -20.13 15.86 -5.89
C VAL A 310 -19.40 16.67 -6.95
N LEU A 311 -19.32 16.10 -8.15
CA LEU A 311 -18.62 16.67 -9.28
C LEU A 311 -19.20 16.17 -10.60
N ARG A 312 -18.93 16.90 -11.67
CA ARG A 312 -19.12 16.50 -13.06
C ARG A 312 -17.77 16.62 -13.75
N PHE A 313 -17.41 15.64 -14.57
CA PHE A 313 -16.10 15.58 -15.21
C PHE A 313 -16.20 15.05 -16.63
N LYS A 314 -15.26 15.46 -17.48
CA LYS A 314 -15.07 14.88 -18.82
C LYS A 314 -14.01 13.81 -18.80
N SER A 315 -14.29 12.69 -19.45
CA SER A 315 -13.35 11.58 -19.62
C SER A 315 -12.69 11.62 -20.99
N LYS A 316 -11.47 11.07 -21.08
CA LYS A 316 -10.71 11.07 -22.34
C LYS A 316 -11.04 9.82 -23.13
N MET A 317 -11.45 10.00 -24.39
CA MET A 317 -11.68 8.90 -25.31
C MET A 317 -10.36 8.16 -25.59
N LYS A 318 -10.40 6.82 -25.57
CA LYS A 318 -9.27 5.94 -25.84
C LYS A 318 -9.65 4.78 -26.74
N SER A 319 -8.66 4.32 -27.52
CA SER A 319 -8.75 3.04 -28.24
C SER A 319 -8.60 1.87 -27.26
N ARG A 320 -9.14 0.71 -27.64
CA ARG A 320 -9.23 -0.52 -26.81
C ARG A 320 -7.90 -1.01 -26.21
N ASN A 321 -6.76 -0.64 -26.79
CA ASN A 321 -5.44 -1.22 -26.50
C ASN A 321 -4.65 -0.52 -25.38
N LEU A 322 -5.15 0.55 -24.78
CA LEU A 322 -4.48 1.24 -23.67
C LEU A 322 -4.87 0.64 -22.31
N ALA A 323 -3.93 0.63 -21.36
CA ALA A 323 -4.22 0.14 -20.01
C ALA A 323 -5.11 1.15 -19.26
N VAL A 324 -5.94 0.61 -18.36
CA VAL A 324 -6.80 1.43 -17.48
C VAL A 324 -5.92 2.23 -16.52
N GLY A 325 -6.13 3.55 -16.45
CA GLY A 325 -5.34 4.46 -15.63
C GLY A 325 -4.12 5.07 -16.33
N ASP A 326 -3.98 4.87 -17.64
CA ASP A 326 -2.96 5.55 -18.45
C ASP A 326 -3.36 7.00 -18.78
N SER A 327 -4.57 7.44 -18.44
CA SER A 327 -5.06 8.78 -18.77
C SER A 327 -4.51 9.80 -17.79
N ASP A 328 -4.33 11.04 -18.25
CA ASP A 328 -4.14 12.15 -17.33
C ASP A 328 -5.43 12.51 -16.58
N PHE A 329 -5.30 13.43 -15.62
CA PHE A 329 -6.41 14.08 -14.97
C PHE A 329 -7.36 14.75 -15.97
N SER A 330 -8.64 14.74 -15.63
CA SER A 330 -9.66 15.47 -16.38
C SER A 330 -9.35 16.96 -16.36
N GLU A 331 -9.34 17.58 -17.54
CA GLU A 331 -9.12 19.02 -17.72
C GLU A 331 -10.42 19.82 -17.50
N GLU A 332 -11.56 19.15 -17.48
CA GLU A 332 -12.88 19.74 -17.35
C GLU A 332 -13.61 19.11 -16.17
N VAL A 333 -13.48 19.72 -14.99
CA VAL A 333 -14.15 19.29 -13.75
C VAL A 333 -14.95 20.46 -13.15
N GLU A 334 -16.22 20.23 -12.92
CA GLU A 334 -17.12 21.13 -12.19
C GLU A 334 -17.42 20.55 -10.81
N TYR A 335 -17.12 21.30 -9.75
CA TYR A 335 -17.33 20.88 -8.37
C TYR A 335 -18.62 21.47 -7.82
N PHE A 336 -19.46 20.63 -7.19
CA PHE A 336 -20.74 21.06 -6.59
C PHE A 336 -20.69 21.09 -5.05
N MET A 337 -19.55 20.75 -4.48
CA MET A 337 -19.29 20.78 -3.04
C MET A 337 -18.12 21.72 -2.76
N GLU A 338 -18.41 22.93 -2.26
CA GLU A 338 -17.39 23.91 -1.80
C GLU A 338 -17.07 23.82 -0.31
#